data_AF-A0A8X6IL91-F1
#
_entry.id   AF-A0A8X6IL91-F1
#
_cell.length_a   1.000
_cell.length_b   1.000
_cell.length_c   1.000
_cell.angle_alpha   90.00
_cell.angle_beta   90.00
_cell.angle_gamma   90.00
#
_symmetry.space_group_name_H-M   'P 1'
#
loop_
_entity.id
_entity.type
_entity.pdbx_description
1 polymer ?
#
loop_
_entity_poly.entity_id
_entity_poly.type
_entity_poly.pdbx_seq_one_letter_code
_entity_poly.pdbx_strand_id
1 'polypeptide(L)'
;MALEEIAQRTWTISSTASTLHSASQKSEFLVSIVVCEKLYSLTLPLLIFLQNKSSDLVSAVKYTNEVLSSLRQMRETANDTFTEIFQVASKFSANLFDTQLQAPRVTSRQKSRANPQAISNEEYFRVTTFIPCIDTLIQNLTDRFIKNEDILSSF
;
A
#
# COMPACT_ATOMS: atom_id res chain seq x y z
N MET A 1 14.13 -21.18 -5.71
CA MET A 1 13.44 -22.19 -4.87
C MET A 1 12.24 -21.51 -4.26
N ALA A 2 11.03 -21.91 -4.65
CA ALA A 2 9.80 -21.23 -4.24
C ALA A 2 9.44 -21.57 -2.79
N LEU A 3 8.70 -20.68 -2.11
CA LEU A 3 8.25 -20.92 -0.72
C LEU A 3 7.46 -22.24 -0.58
N GLU A 4 6.75 -22.62 -1.63
CA GLU A 4 5.98 -23.87 -1.72
C GLU A 4 6.87 -25.12 -1.66
N GLU A 5 8.02 -25.11 -2.33
CA GLU A 5 8.98 -26.24 -2.33
C GLU A 5 9.68 -26.40 -0.97
N ILE A 6 9.93 -25.28 -0.28
CA ILE A 6 10.59 -25.24 1.02
C ILE A 6 9.63 -25.70 2.14
N ALA A 7 8.34 -25.36 2.02
CA ALA A 7 7.31 -25.81 2.95
C ALA A 7 7.21 -27.34 3.04
N GLN A 8 7.67 -28.07 2.03
CA GLN A 8 7.62 -29.53 1.99
C GLN A 8 8.86 -30.22 2.60
N ARG A 9 9.92 -29.48 2.99
CA ARG A 9 11.19 -30.07 3.43
C ARG A 9 11.57 -29.66 4.85
N THR A 10 11.72 -30.67 5.72
CA THR A 10 12.12 -30.62 7.15
C THR A 10 11.18 -29.83 8.08
N TRP A 11 10.84 -30.42 9.23
CA TRP A 11 9.71 -30.02 10.08
C TRP A 11 9.75 -28.56 10.58
N THR A 12 10.93 -27.99 10.85
CA THR A 12 11.09 -26.62 11.39
C THR A 12 11.19 -25.54 10.31
N ILE A 13 11.84 -25.81 9.18
CA ILE A 13 11.90 -24.90 8.02
C ILE A 13 10.55 -24.91 7.28
N SER A 14 9.90 -26.07 7.26
CA SER A 14 8.55 -26.30 6.72
C SER A 14 7.49 -25.43 7.38
N SER A 15 7.48 -25.28 8.71
CA SER A 15 6.43 -24.54 9.41
C SER A 15 6.47 -23.03 9.16
N THR A 16 7.67 -22.45 9.12
CA THR A 16 7.86 -21.01 8.81
C THR A 16 7.52 -20.72 7.35
N ALA A 17 8.01 -21.54 6.42
CA ALA A 17 7.71 -21.41 5.00
C ALA A 17 6.20 -21.59 4.73
N SER A 18 5.55 -22.56 5.38
CA SER A 18 4.10 -22.75 5.31
C SER A 18 3.33 -21.53 5.84
N THR A 19 3.77 -20.97 6.98
CA THR A 19 3.14 -19.77 7.55
C THR A 19 3.24 -18.56 6.62
N LEU A 20 4.41 -18.34 6.01
CA LEU A 20 4.64 -17.26 5.04
C LEU A 20 3.82 -17.48 3.76
N HIS A 21 3.79 -18.70 3.26
CA HIS A 21 2.99 -19.07 2.10
C HIS A 21 1.51 -18.76 2.35
N SER A 22 0.95 -19.24 3.47
CA SER A 22 -0.43 -18.92 3.84
C SER A 22 -0.64 -17.43 4.05
N ALA A 23 0.34 -16.70 4.62
CA ALA A 23 0.24 -15.25 4.82
C ALA A 23 0.19 -14.49 3.48
N SER A 24 0.95 -14.92 2.48
CA SER A 24 0.98 -14.31 1.14
C SER A 24 -0.35 -14.43 0.38
N GLN A 25 -1.18 -15.40 0.75
CA GLN A 25 -2.48 -15.65 0.16
C GLN A 25 -3.61 -14.89 0.87
N LYS A 26 -3.34 -14.29 2.03
CA LYS A 26 -4.37 -13.59 2.80
C LYS A 26 -4.84 -12.34 2.07
N SER A 27 -6.13 -12.04 2.20
CA SER A 27 -6.74 -10.86 1.59
C SER A 27 -6.07 -9.57 2.02
N GLU A 28 -5.65 -9.44 3.28
CA GLU A 28 -4.90 -8.27 3.75
C GLU A 28 -3.59 -8.08 2.98
N PHE A 29 -2.86 -9.15 2.71
CA PHE A 29 -1.59 -9.09 1.98
C PHE A 29 -1.82 -8.71 0.52
N LEU A 30 -2.77 -9.39 -0.14
CA LEU A 30 -3.09 -9.16 -1.55
C LEU A 30 -3.60 -7.73 -1.80
N VAL A 31 -4.47 -7.22 -0.95
CA VAL A 31 -4.93 -5.83 -1.09
C VAL A 31 -3.79 -4.86 -0.82
N SER A 32 -2.97 -5.11 0.22
CA SER A 32 -1.85 -4.23 0.55
C SER A 32 -0.84 -4.14 -0.58
N ILE A 33 -0.53 -5.26 -1.26
CA ILE A 33 0.48 -5.23 -2.33
C ILE A 33 -0.01 -4.49 -3.57
N VAL A 34 -1.29 -4.62 -3.94
CA VAL A 34 -1.88 -3.86 -5.05
C VAL A 34 -2.02 -2.37 -4.70
N VAL A 35 -2.36 -2.04 -3.45
CA VAL A 35 -2.32 -0.66 -2.95
C VAL A 35 -0.92 -0.07 -3.07
N CYS A 36 0.09 -0.79 -2.60
CA CYS A 36 1.49 -0.36 -2.69
C CYS A 36 1.91 -0.16 -4.15
N GLU A 37 1.58 -1.08 -5.04
CA GLU A 37 1.89 -0.97 -6.47
C GLU A 37 1.27 0.31 -7.07
N LYS A 38 -0.02 0.56 -6.81
CA LYS A 38 -0.70 1.77 -7.28
C LYS A 38 -0.04 3.05 -6.76
N LEU A 39 0.24 3.13 -5.46
CA LEU A 39 0.85 4.33 -4.85
C LEU A 39 2.29 4.52 -5.34
N TYR A 40 3.08 3.46 -5.43
CA TYR A 40 4.46 3.55 -5.85
C TYR A 40 4.60 3.86 -7.33
N SER A 41 3.67 3.42 -8.18
CA SER A 41 3.64 3.81 -9.59
C SER A 41 3.59 5.34 -9.77
N LEU A 42 2.86 6.05 -8.91
CA LEU A 42 2.78 7.52 -8.92
C LEU A 42 4.05 8.18 -8.38
N THR A 43 4.66 7.61 -7.34
CA THR A 43 5.88 8.19 -6.75
C THR A 43 7.16 7.82 -7.51
N LEU A 44 7.12 6.82 -8.39
CA LEU A 44 8.29 6.29 -9.08
C LEU A 44 9.11 7.37 -9.82
N PRO A 45 8.52 8.30 -10.59
CA PRO A 45 9.28 9.34 -11.26
C PRO A 45 10.06 10.23 -10.29
N LEU A 46 9.44 10.59 -9.15
CA LEU A 46 10.10 11.36 -8.10
C LEU A 46 11.24 10.55 -7.47
N LEU A 47 11.05 9.27 -7.19
CA LEU A 47 12.11 8.43 -6.61
C LEU A 47 13.31 8.30 -7.55
N ILE A 48 13.08 8.10 -8.85
CA ILE A 48 14.15 8.08 -9.85
C ILE A 48 14.87 9.43 -9.89
N PHE A 49 14.12 10.53 -9.87
CA PHE A 49 14.69 11.87 -9.84
C PHE A 49 15.60 12.08 -8.62
N LEU A 50 15.14 11.69 -7.43
CA LEU A 50 15.88 11.83 -6.17
C LEU A 50 17.13 10.93 -6.07
N GLN A 51 17.21 9.87 -6.88
CA GLN A 51 18.38 8.97 -6.92
C GLN A 51 19.47 9.47 -7.87
N ASN A 52 19.20 10.48 -8.70
CA ASN A 52 20.18 11.04 -9.61
C ASN A 52 21.22 11.88 -8.87
N LYS A 53 22.51 11.67 -9.19
CA LYS A 53 23.63 12.36 -8.52
C LYS A 53 23.66 13.88 -8.69
N SER A 54 22.97 14.40 -9.71
CA SER A 54 22.91 15.82 -10.05
C SER A 54 21.52 16.42 -9.82
N SER A 55 20.67 15.77 -9.01
CA SER A 55 19.32 16.27 -8.76
C SER A 55 19.36 17.59 -7.99
N ASP A 56 18.81 18.64 -8.59
CA ASP A 56 18.58 19.91 -7.93
C ASP A 56 17.41 19.81 -6.95
N LEU A 57 17.60 20.40 -5.76
CA LEU A 57 16.67 20.32 -4.65
C LEU A 57 15.41 21.17 -4.87
N VAL A 58 15.54 22.32 -5.52
CA VAL A 58 14.39 23.16 -5.90
C VAL A 58 13.48 22.39 -6.87
N SER A 59 14.08 21.74 -7.86
CA SER A 59 13.39 20.85 -8.79
C SER A 59 12.76 19.65 -8.08
N ALA A 60 13.41 19.08 -7.06
CA ALA A 60 12.86 18.00 -6.24
C ALA A 60 11.59 18.42 -5.49
N VAL A 61 11.60 19.61 -4.89
CA VAL A 61 10.43 20.17 -4.18
C VAL A 61 9.28 20.40 -5.16
N LYS A 62 9.55 20.95 -6.34
CA LYS A 62 8.55 21.12 -7.40
C LYS A 62 7.90 19.79 -7.79
N TYR A 63 8.70 18.77 -8.12
CA TYR A 63 8.17 17.44 -8.46
C TYR A 63 7.43 16.78 -7.30
N THR A 64 7.87 17.01 -6.07
CA THR A 64 7.15 16.52 -4.89
C THR A 64 5.78 17.16 -4.77
N ASN A 65 5.64 18.45 -5.04
CA ASN A 65 4.35 19.14 -5.04
C ASN A 65 3.39 18.60 -6.13
N GLU A 66 3.91 18.25 -7.31
CA GLU A 66 3.13 17.61 -8.38
C GLU A 66 2.62 16.22 -7.93
N VAL A 67 3.51 15.38 -7.39
CA VAL A 67 3.14 14.05 -6.84
C VAL A 67 2.14 14.18 -5.69
N LEU A 68 2.33 15.12 -4.76
CA LEU A 68 1.41 15.39 -3.66
C LEU A 68 0.03 15.80 -4.15
N SER A 69 -0.04 16.60 -5.22
CA SER A 69 -1.31 16.99 -5.83
C SER A 69 -2.05 15.77 -6.38
N SER A 70 -1.36 14.88 -7.10
CA SER A 70 -1.94 13.62 -7.58
C SER A 70 -2.39 12.68 -6.44
N LEU A 71 -1.60 12.57 -5.37
CA LEU A 71 -1.97 11.76 -4.20
C LEU A 71 -3.17 12.33 -3.46
N ARG A 72 -3.27 13.66 -3.32
CA ARG A 72 -4.44 14.31 -2.69
C ARG A 72 -5.70 14.16 -3.54
N GLN A 73 -5.60 14.30 -4.85
CA GLN A 73 -6.72 14.02 -5.76
C GLN A 73 -7.17 12.57 -5.62
N MET A 74 -6.23 11.61 -5.64
CA MET A 74 -6.54 10.19 -5.42
C MET A 74 -7.20 9.94 -4.05
N ARG A 75 -6.81 10.70 -3.02
CA ARG A 75 -7.41 10.64 -1.69
C ARG A 75 -8.83 11.19 -1.65
N GLU A 76 -9.13 12.22 -2.42
CA GLU A 76 -10.47 12.79 -2.59
C GLU A 76 -11.38 11.83 -3.36
N THR A 77 -10.87 11.20 -4.42
CA THR A 77 -11.56 10.18 -5.22
C THR A 77 -11.30 8.76 -4.70
N ALA A 78 -11.09 8.61 -3.39
CA ALA A 78 -10.64 7.34 -2.81
C ALA A 78 -11.65 6.20 -2.98
N ASN A 79 -12.94 6.51 -3.08
CA ASN A 79 -13.97 5.51 -3.33
C ASN A 79 -13.76 4.87 -4.71
N ASP A 80 -13.79 5.68 -5.77
CA ASP A 80 -13.67 5.21 -7.15
C ASP A 80 -12.31 4.58 -7.43
N THR A 81 -11.24 5.22 -6.94
CA THR A 81 -9.88 4.68 -7.08
C THR A 81 -9.76 3.31 -6.40
N PHE A 82 -10.34 3.17 -5.21
CA PHE A 82 -10.25 1.90 -4.49
C PHE A 82 -11.09 0.80 -5.14
N THR A 83 -12.21 1.14 -5.78
CA THR A 83 -12.98 0.18 -6.58
C THR A 83 -12.10 -0.52 -7.62
N GLU A 84 -11.29 0.25 -8.36
CA GLU A 84 -10.37 -0.30 -9.37
C GLU A 84 -9.29 -1.20 -8.72
N ILE A 85 -8.69 -0.71 -7.63
CA ILE A 85 -7.67 -1.46 -6.86
C ILE A 85 -8.25 -2.79 -6.35
N PHE A 86 -9.46 -2.76 -5.79
CA PHE A 86 -10.12 -3.93 -5.23
C PHE A 86 -10.50 -4.95 -6.31
N GLN A 87 -10.92 -4.49 -7.50
CA GLN A 87 -11.15 -5.36 -8.64
C GLN A 87 -9.87 -6.05 -9.11
N VAL A 88 -8.74 -5.33 -9.18
CA VAL A 88 -7.44 -5.92 -9.51
C VAL A 88 -7.04 -6.97 -8.48
N ALA A 89 -7.10 -6.62 -7.19
CA ALA A 89 -6.78 -7.55 -6.10
C ALA A 89 -7.70 -8.79 -6.10
N SER A 90 -8.99 -8.63 -6.41
CA SER A 90 -9.95 -9.73 -6.51
C SER A 90 -9.64 -10.66 -7.68
N LYS A 91 -9.21 -10.11 -8.83
CA LYS A 91 -8.75 -10.91 -9.97
C LYS A 91 -7.48 -11.68 -9.61
N PHE A 92 -6.54 -11.05 -8.90
CA PHE A 92 -5.33 -11.72 -8.40
C PHE A 92 -5.67 -12.88 -7.47
N SER A 93 -6.57 -12.69 -6.50
CA SER A 93 -6.95 -13.76 -5.57
C SER A 93 -7.62 -14.94 -6.26
N ALA A 94 -8.52 -14.66 -7.21
CA ALA A 94 -9.22 -15.69 -7.97
C ALA A 94 -8.27 -16.46 -8.89
N ASN A 95 -7.42 -15.76 -9.65
CA ASN A 95 -6.59 -16.41 -10.67
C ASN A 95 -5.39 -17.17 -10.10
N LEU A 96 -4.79 -16.70 -9.00
CA LEU A 96 -3.59 -17.32 -8.42
C LEU A 96 -3.92 -18.36 -7.35
N PHE A 97 -5.02 -18.18 -6.61
CA PHE A 97 -5.28 -18.96 -5.40
C PHE A 97 -6.68 -19.56 -5.36
N ASP A 98 -7.53 -19.35 -6.37
CA ASP A 98 -8.93 -19.79 -6.41
C ASP A 98 -9.72 -19.36 -5.15
N THR A 99 -9.46 -18.13 -4.68
CA THR A 99 -10.10 -17.57 -3.48
C THR A 99 -10.66 -16.17 -3.73
N GLN A 100 -11.60 -15.77 -2.87
CA GLN A 100 -12.17 -14.42 -2.86
C GLN A 100 -11.58 -13.59 -1.72
N LEU A 101 -11.51 -12.28 -1.94
CA LEU A 101 -11.12 -11.34 -0.89
C LEU A 101 -12.19 -11.26 0.20
N GLN A 102 -11.80 -11.51 1.44
CA GLN A 102 -12.69 -11.48 2.59
C GLN A 102 -12.11 -10.58 3.67
N ALA A 103 -12.94 -9.69 4.22
CA ALA A 103 -12.57 -8.93 5.40
C ALA A 103 -12.42 -9.88 6.60
N PRO A 104 -11.46 -9.62 7.50
CA PRO A 104 -11.37 -10.34 8.76
C PRO A 104 -12.67 -10.22 9.56
N ARG A 105 -12.92 -11.19 10.44
CA ARG A 105 -14.09 -11.18 11.31
C ARG A 105 -14.13 -9.90 12.15
N VAL A 106 -15.12 -9.05 11.90
CA VAL A 106 -15.46 -7.87 12.70
C VAL A 106 -16.21 -8.34 13.95
N THR A 107 -15.77 -7.90 15.14
CA THR A 107 -16.40 -8.29 16.43
C THR A 107 -16.81 -7.05 17.21
N SER A 108 -17.71 -7.20 18.20
CA SER A 108 -18.18 -6.06 19.00
C SER A 108 -17.05 -5.34 19.75
N ARG A 109 -15.98 -6.07 20.14
CA ARG A 109 -14.84 -5.49 20.85
C ARG A 109 -13.52 -5.97 20.25
N GLN A 110 -12.88 -5.11 19.48
CA GLN A 110 -11.55 -5.34 18.93
C GLN A 110 -10.64 -4.18 19.35
N LYS A 111 -9.62 -4.47 20.16
CA LYS A 111 -8.71 -3.44 20.72
C LYS A 111 -7.40 -3.29 19.95
N SER A 112 -6.99 -4.32 19.21
CA SER A 112 -5.67 -4.39 18.58
C SER A 112 -5.65 -3.98 17.11
N ARG A 113 -6.81 -3.82 16.46
CA ARG A 113 -6.93 -3.46 15.04
C ARG A 113 -8.14 -2.56 14.85
N ALA A 114 -8.14 -1.82 13.74
CA ALA A 114 -9.30 -1.06 13.30
C ALA A 114 -10.53 -1.98 13.18
N ASN A 115 -11.67 -1.48 13.63
CA ASN A 115 -12.95 -2.19 13.67
C ASN A 115 -14.05 -1.33 13.04
N PRO A 116 -13.87 -0.86 11.79
CA PRO A 116 -14.88 -0.05 11.14
C PRO A 116 -16.16 -0.89 10.97
N GLN A 117 -17.31 -0.24 11.15
CA GLN A 117 -18.60 -0.81 10.76
C GLN A 117 -18.70 -0.71 9.22
N ALA A 118 -17.98 -1.59 8.52
CA ALA A 118 -17.98 -1.65 7.07
C ALA A 118 -19.13 -2.53 6.57
N ILE A 119 -19.79 -2.09 5.50
CA ILE A 119 -20.94 -2.78 4.91
C ILE A 119 -20.45 -3.84 3.89
N SER A 120 -19.25 -3.67 3.33
CA SER A 120 -18.63 -4.58 2.36
C SER A 120 -17.15 -4.85 2.65
N ASN A 121 -16.62 -5.93 2.09
CA ASN A 121 -15.17 -6.24 2.13
C ASN A 121 -14.35 -5.11 1.51
N GLU A 122 -14.82 -4.55 0.40
CA GLU A 122 -14.18 -3.43 -0.28
C GLU A 122 -14.11 -2.20 0.63
N GLU A 123 -15.22 -1.81 1.26
CA GLU A 123 -15.25 -0.68 2.18
C GLU A 123 -14.32 -0.90 3.37
N TYR A 124 -14.29 -2.13 3.91
CA TYR A 124 -13.38 -2.48 4.99
C TYR A 124 -11.93 -2.17 4.60
N PHE A 125 -11.45 -2.74 3.50
CA PHE A 125 -10.06 -2.56 3.09
C PHE A 125 -9.73 -1.14 2.65
N ARG A 126 -10.70 -0.41 2.08
CA ARG A 126 -10.53 1.02 1.76
C ARG A 126 -10.18 1.81 3.02
N VAL A 127 -10.95 1.60 4.10
CA VAL A 127 -10.82 2.34 5.36
C VAL A 127 -9.64 1.86 6.19
N THR A 128 -9.36 0.56 6.24
CA THR A 128 -8.29 0.02 7.09
C THR A 128 -6.91 0.02 6.45
N THR A 129 -6.84 0.03 5.12
CA THR A 129 -5.58 -0.16 4.39
C THR A 129 -5.30 1.02 3.45
N PHE A 130 -6.15 1.26 2.45
CA PHE A 130 -5.83 2.23 1.40
C PHE A 130 -5.74 3.67 1.92
N ILE A 131 -6.78 4.14 2.63
CA ILE A 131 -6.83 5.50 3.19
C ILE A 131 -5.65 5.76 4.13
N PRO A 132 -5.36 4.90 5.13
CA PRO A 132 -4.20 5.09 6.00
C PRO A 132 -2.86 5.10 5.24
N CYS A 133 -2.69 4.25 4.23
CA CYS A 133 -1.47 4.20 3.43
C CYS A 133 -1.24 5.51 2.65
N ILE A 134 -2.26 6.02 1.95
CA ILE A 134 -2.12 7.26 1.18
C ILE A 134 -1.94 8.47 2.09
N ASP A 135 -2.66 8.54 3.22
CA ASP A 135 -2.53 9.63 4.20
C ASP A 135 -1.11 9.65 4.79
N THR A 136 -0.55 8.47 5.12
CA THR A 136 0.82 8.33 5.61
C THR A 136 1.85 8.76 4.56
N LEU A 137 1.64 8.39 3.29
CA LEU A 137 2.54 8.77 2.20
C LEU A 137 2.54 10.28 1.95
N ILE A 138 1.35 10.90 1.92
CA ILE A 138 1.18 12.36 1.83
C ILE A 138 1.91 13.05 2.99
N GLN A 139 1.71 12.56 4.21
CA GLN A 139 2.35 13.11 5.40
C GLN A 139 3.87 13.04 5.31
N ASN A 140 4.43 11.88 4.94
CA ASN A 140 5.87 11.68 4.82
C ASN A 140 6.51 12.58 3.75
N LEU A 141 5.88 12.72 2.58
CA LEU A 141 6.39 13.60 1.52
C LEU A 141 6.31 15.07 1.94
N THR A 142 5.21 15.47 2.57
CA THR A 142 5.02 16.83 3.08
C THR A 142 6.06 17.17 4.14
N ASP A 143 6.28 16.28 5.11
CA ASP A 143 7.23 16.50 6.21
C ASP A 143 8.67 16.58 5.72
N ARG A 144 9.02 15.79 4.70
CA ARG A 144 10.39 15.73 4.21
C ARG A 144 10.75 16.91 3.31
N PHE A 145 9.86 17.28 2.38
CA PHE A 145 10.18 18.23 1.31
C PHE A 145 9.54 19.60 1.48
N ILE A 146 8.36 19.69 2.09
CA ILE A 146 7.59 20.95 2.14
C ILE A 146 7.83 21.69 3.45
N LYS A 147 7.77 21.00 4.59
CA LYS A 147 8.04 21.65 5.90
C LYS A 147 9.45 22.23 6.01
N ASN A 148 10.40 21.68 5.26
CA ASN A 148 11.78 22.14 5.24
C ASN A 148 12.10 23.00 4.02
N GLU A 149 11.11 23.40 3.21
CA GLU A 149 11.32 24.11 1.95
C GLU A 149 12.17 25.38 2.11
N ASP A 150 11.97 26.13 3.19
CA ASP A 150 12.73 27.35 3.49
C ASP A 150 14.23 27.06 3.75
N ILE A 151 14.54 25.93 4.38
CA ILE A 151 15.91 25.48 4.61
C ILE A 151 16.51 24.98 3.30
N LEU A 152 15.72 24.21 2.55
CA LEU A 152 16.14 23.57 1.31
C LEU A 152 16.35 24.57 0.15
N SER A 153 15.61 25.68 0.14
CA SER A 153 15.75 26.77 -0.84
C SER A 153 16.90 27.73 -0.54
N SER A 154 17.53 27.60 0.63
CA SER A 154 18.65 28.45 1.06
C SER A 154 20.05 27.89 0.73
N PHE A 155 20.13 26.64 0.24
CA PHE A 155 21.36 25.98 -0.22
C PHE A 155 21.64 26.30 -1.69
#